data_AF-A0A5E4JT18-F1
#
_entry.id   AF-A0A5E4JT18-F1
#
_cell.length_a   1.000
_cell.length_b   1.000
_cell.length_c   1.000
_cell.angle_alpha   90.00
_cell.angle_beta   90.00
_cell.angle_gamma   90.00
#
_symmetry.space_group_name_H-M   'P 1'
#
loop_
_entity.id
_entity.type
_entity.pdbx_description
1 polymer ?
#
loop_
_entity_poly.entity_id
_entity_poly.type
_entity_poly.pdbx_seq_one_letter_code
_entity_poly.pdbx_strand_id
1 'polypeptide(L)'
;MRTRILGSMSILKIKMKKEDKKFAEEMCVCRNCPSFKECKEKIAYCVIGKSKCIKERNGCICGGCPVHAKLNLSSGYYCFSGKEA
;
A
#
# COMPACT_ATOMS: atom_id res chain seq x y z
N MET A 1 -0.39 26.40 37.68
CA MET A 1 -0.62 26.53 36.22
C MET A 1 -0.32 25.17 35.59
N ARG A 2 -1.31 24.51 34.96
CA ARG A 2 -1.35 24.20 33.51
C ARG A 2 0.00 23.63 32.99
N THR A 3 0.14 22.40 32.52
CA THR A 3 -0.82 21.50 31.86
C THR A 3 -0.29 20.07 31.88
N ARG A 4 -1.24 19.16 32.09
CA ARG A 4 -1.22 17.74 31.74
C ARG A 4 -0.89 17.53 30.24
N ILE A 5 -0.28 16.38 29.97
CA ILE A 5 -0.35 15.57 28.73
C ILE A 5 0.45 16.07 27.53
N LEU A 6 1.40 15.23 27.11
CA LEU A 6 1.61 14.70 25.76
C LEU A 6 2.54 13.50 25.98
N GLY A 7 2.02 12.36 26.43
CA GLY A 7 1.31 11.49 25.51
C GLY A 7 2.36 10.81 24.66
N SER A 8 2.94 9.74 25.21
CA SER A 8 3.78 8.79 24.49
C SER A 8 3.09 8.49 23.16
N MET A 9 3.59 9.04 22.06
CA MET A 9 3.21 8.61 20.71
C MET A 9 3.78 7.20 20.55
N SER A 10 3.06 6.24 21.12
CA SER A 10 3.22 4.83 20.84
C SER A 10 3.12 4.68 19.35
N ILE A 11 4.27 4.48 18.71
CA ILE A 11 4.41 4.11 17.31
C ILE A 11 3.62 2.81 17.16
N LEU A 12 2.35 2.95 16.76
CA LEU A 12 1.47 1.85 16.42
C LEU A 12 2.14 1.08 15.28
N LYS A 13 2.77 -0.05 15.59
CA LYS A 13 3.07 -1.09 14.62
C LYS A 13 1.73 -1.60 14.08
N ILE A 14 1.29 -1.04 12.97
CA ILE A 14 0.03 -1.37 12.32
C ILE A 14 0.16 -2.79 11.76
N LYS A 15 -0.38 -3.77 12.49
CA LYS A 15 -0.72 -5.06 11.87
C LYS A 15 -1.89 -4.79 10.93
N MET A 16 -1.63 -4.86 9.62
CA MET A 16 -2.62 -4.78 8.55
C MET A 16 -3.81 -5.71 8.86
N LYS A 17 -5.02 -5.18 8.96
CA LYS A 17 -6.20 -5.95 9.35
C LYS A 17 -6.77 -6.69 8.13
N LYS A 18 -7.58 -7.73 8.39
CA LYS A 18 -8.24 -8.51 7.32
C LYS A 18 -9.15 -7.64 6.44
N GLU A 19 -9.78 -6.63 7.05
CA GLU A 19 -10.66 -5.66 6.37
C GLU A 19 -9.88 -4.77 5.39
N ASP A 20 -8.68 -4.31 5.77
CA ASP A 20 -7.82 -3.49 4.90
C ASP A 20 -7.42 -4.25 3.64
N LYS A 21 -7.14 -5.55 3.80
CA LYS A 21 -6.81 -6.42 2.67
C LYS A 21 -7.98 -6.55 1.70
N LYS A 22 -9.19 -6.76 2.23
CA LYS A 22 -10.41 -6.87 1.42
C LYS A 22 -10.69 -5.55 0.67
N PHE A 23 -10.64 -4.44 1.39
CA PHE A 23 -10.79 -3.10 0.82
C PHE A 23 -9.77 -2.84 -0.30
N ALA A 24 -8.50 -3.21 -0.07
CA ALA A 24 -7.46 -3.06 -1.06
C ALA A 24 -7.68 -3.96 -2.28
N GLU A 25 -8.15 -5.20 -2.11
CA GLU A 25 -8.52 -6.07 -3.24
C GLU A 25 -9.66 -5.49 -4.08
N GLU A 26 -10.61 -4.76 -3.47
CA GLU A 26 -11.78 -4.17 -4.14
C GLU A 26 -11.49 -2.80 -4.80
N MET A 27 -10.71 -1.94 -4.14
CA MET A 27 -10.51 -0.54 -4.56
C MET A 27 -9.18 -0.27 -5.27
N CYS A 28 -8.31 -1.28 -5.37
CA CYS A 28 -7.02 -1.15 -6.02
C CYS A 28 -7.16 -0.88 -7.54
N VAL A 29 -6.45 0.15 -7.99
CA VAL A 29 -6.39 0.54 -9.41
C VAL A 29 -5.15 0.02 -10.14
N CYS A 30 -4.42 -0.95 -9.57
CA CYS A 30 -3.14 -1.42 -10.14
C CYS A 30 -3.26 -1.94 -11.57
N ARG A 31 -4.42 -2.42 -12.03
CA ARG A 31 -4.61 -2.86 -13.42
C ARG A 31 -4.40 -1.75 -14.45
N ASN A 32 -4.58 -0.49 -14.04
CA ASN A 32 -4.40 0.69 -14.89
C ASN A 32 -2.98 1.28 -14.78
N CYS A 33 -2.10 0.67 -13.98
CA CYS A 33 -0.76 1.17 -13.75
C CYS A 33 0.14 0.87 -14.97
N PRO A 34 0.97 1.82 -15.44
CA PRO A 34 1.91 1.57 -16.54
C PRO A 34 2.91 0.42 -16.27
N SER A 35 3.27 0.19 -15.00
CA SER A 35 4.12 -0.94 -14.60
C SER A 35 3.36 -2.26 -14.45
N PHE A 36 2.03 -2.29 -14.61
CA PHE A 36 1.26 -3.52 -14.45
C PHE A 36 1.57 -4.51 -15.56
N LYS A 37 1.70 -5.77 -15.17
CA LYS A 37 1.85 -6.90 -16.09
C LYS A 37 0.85 -7.96 -15.70
N GLU A 38 0.02 -8.37 -16.65
CA GLU A 38 -0.88 -9.49 -16.44
C GLU A 38 -0.07 -10.78 -16.25
N CYS A 39 -0.14 -11.39 -15.06
CA CYS A 39 0.61 -12.61 -14.78
C CYS A 39 -0.06 -13.60 -13.81
N LYS A 40 -1.39 -13.59 -13.74
CA LYS A 40 -2.19 -14.46 -12.83
C LYS A 40 -1.88 -14.26 -11.33
N GLU A 41 -1.07 -13.27 -10.96
CA GLU A 41 -0.89 -12.84 -9.58
C GLU A 41 -2.07 -11.98 -9.11
N LYS A 42 -2.33 -11.99 -7.80
CA LYS A 42 -3.27 -11.05 -7.18
C LYS A 42 -2.75 -9.61 -7.33
N ILE A 43 -3.67 -8.65 -7.33
CA ILE A 43 -3.36 -7.22 -7.31
C ILE A 43 -3.35 -6.69 -5.87
N ALA A 44 -3.19 -5.37 -5.70
CA ALA A 44 -3.07 -4.71 -4.39
C ALA A 44 -1.74 -5.02 -3.69
N TYR A 45 -0.65 -4.88 -4.44
CA TYR A 45 0.72 -5.16 -3.99
C TYR A 45 1.14 -4.42 -2.71
N CYS A 46 0.51 -3.28 -2.40
CA CYS A 46 0.69 -2.56 -1.14
C CYS A 46 0.31 -3.37 0.10
N VAL A 47 -0.61 -4.33 -0.03
CA VAL A 47 -1.05 -5.17 1.09
C VAL A 47 -0.61 -6.63 0.95
N ILE A 48 -0.48 -7.14 -0.27
CA ILE A 48 -0.11 -8.55 -0.51
C ILE A 48 1.40 -8.77 -0.70
N GLY A 49 2.17 -7.72 -0.95
CA GLY A 49 3.61 -7.78 -1.26
C GLY A 49 3.94 -7.53 -2.75
N LYS A 50 5.24 -7.55 -3.09
CA LYS A 50 5.71 -7.27 -4.45
C LYS A 50 5.28 -8.33 -5.45
N SER A 51 5.11 -7.92 -6.71
CA SER A 51 4.91 -8.83 -7.83
C SER A 51 6.19 -9.60 -8.13
N LYS A 52 6.05 -10.86 -8.54
CA LYS A 52 7.18 -11.64 -9.08
C LYS A 52 7.42 -11.36 -10.56
N CYS A 53 6.39 -10.88 -11.27
CA CYS A 53 6.40 -10.71 -12.72
C CYS A 53 6.84 -9.33 -13.19
N ILE A 54 6.61 -8.30 -12.37
CA ILE A 54 7.01 -6.93 -12.68
C ILE A 54 8.49 -6.76 -12.30
N LYS A 55 9.35 -6.71 -13.31
CA LYS A 55 10.82 -6.58 -13.16
C LYS A 55 11.35 -5.18 -13.46
N GLU A 56 10.52 -4.33 -14.04
CA GLU A 56 10.90 -3.00 -14.51
C GLU A 56 9.90 -1.96 -13.99
N ARG A 57 10.38 -0.71 -13.80
CA ARG A 57 9.56 0.41 -13.35
C ARG A 57 9.21 1.31 -14.54
N ASN A 58 8.06 1.07 -15.14
CA ASN A 58 7.56 1.80 -16.31
C ASN A 58 6.66 2.99 -15.95
N GLY A 59 6.47 3.27 -14.65
CA GLY A 59 5.55 4.30 -14.14
C GLY A 59 4.59 3.76 -13.07
N CYS A 60 4.18 4.58 -12.10
CA CYS A 60 3.19 4.18 -11.07
C CYS A 60 2.20 5.30 -10.79
N ILE A 61 0.95 4.90 -10.61
CA ILE A 61 -0.20 5.77 -10.29
C ILE A 61 -0.58 5.68 -8.80
N CYS A 62 0.31 5.14 -7.98
CA CYS A 62 0.02 4.74 -6.61
C CYS A 62 -0.30 5.95 -5.71
N GLY A 63 0.27 7.13 -5.99
CA GLY A 63 -0.03 8.36 -5.25
C GLY A 63 -1.48 8.84 -5.41
N GLY A 64 -2.16 8.47 -6.49
CA GLY A 64 -3.59 8.73 -6.70
C GLY A 64 -4.50 7.56 -6.30
N CYS A 65 -3.94 6.48 -5.74
CA CYS A 65 -4.70 5.28 -5.42
C CYS A 65 -5.50 5.49 -4.12
N PRO A 66 -6.81 5.19 -4.09
CA PRO A 66 -7.61 5.33 -2.87
C PRO A 66 -7.11 4.44 -1.73
N VAL A 67 -6.47 3.31 -2.05
CA VAL A 67 -5.86 2.41 -1.06
C VAL A 67 -4.66 3.05 -0.38
N HIS A 68 -3.80 3.74 -1.15
CA HIS A 68 -2.63 4.43 -0.62
C HIS A 68 -3.03 5.52 0.37
N ALA A 69 -4.03 6.33 0.02
CA ALA A 69 -4.56 7.39 0.88
C ALA A 69 -5.25 6.83 2.13
N LYS A 70 -6.13 5.81 1.99
CA LYS A 70 -6.89 5.24 3.10
C LYS A 70 -6.00 4.58 4.15
N LEU A 71 -4.97 3.87 3.70
CA LEU A 71 -4.03 3.16 4.57
C LEU A 71 -2.85 4.04 5.01
N ASN A 72 -2.84 5.32 4.60
CA ASN A 72 -1.83 6.31 4.93
C ASN A 72 -0.40 5.80 4.69
N LEU A 73 -0.21 5.15 3.54
CA LEU A 73 1.08 4.57 3.17
C LEU A 73 2.02 5.66 2.68
N SER A 74 3.32 5.53 2.95
CA SER A 74 4.28 6.61 2.66
C SER A 74 5.04 6.40 1.34
N SER A 75 5.34 5.14 0.99
CA SER A 75 6.07 4.81 -0.24
C SER A 75 5.18 4.72 -1.48
N GLY A 76 5.79 4.48 -2.63
CA GLY A 76 5.12 4.17 -3.90
C GLY A 76 5.68 2.89 -4.49
N TYR A 77 5.22 2.53 -5.70
CA TYR A 77 5.77 1.38 -6.44
C TYR A 77 5.73 0.03 -5.67
N TYR A 78 4.64 -0.24 -4.95
CA TYR A 78 4.50 -1.47 -4.15
C TYR A 78 4.62 -2.76 -4.97
N CYS A 79 4.30 -2.71 -6.26
CA CYS A 79 4.47 -3.82 -7.19
C CYS A 79 5.93 -4.27 -7.32
N PHE A 80 6.89 -3.35 -7.10
CA PHE A 80 8.31 -3.59 -7.24
C PHE A 80 9.00 -3.68 -5.87
N SER A 81 8.81 -2.67 -5.02
CA SER A 81 9.47 -2.56 -3.72
C SER A 81 8.84 -3.46 -2.65
N GLY A 82 7.57 -3.85 -2.85
CA GLY A 82 6.78 -4.57 -1.86
C GLY A 82 6.01 -3.65 -0.94
N LYS A 83 5.30 -4.24 0.03
CA LYS A 83 4.64 -3.47 1.09
C LYS A 83 5.68 -2.76 1.95
N GLU A 84 5.31 -1.60 2.48
CA GLU A 84 6.06 -0.98 3.58
C GLU A 84 6.19 -2.02 4.71
N ALA A 85 7.42 -2.28 5.14
CA ALA A 85 7.73 -3.27 6.17
C ALA A 85 7.46 -2.69 7.57
#